data_AF-J4K7A6-F1
#
_entry.id   AF-J4K7A6-F1
#
_cell.length_a   1.000
_cell.length_b   1.000
_cell.length_c   1.000
_cell.angle_alpha   90.00
_cell.angle_beta   90.00
_cell.angle_gamma   90.00
#
_symmetry.space_group_name_H-M   'P 1'
#
loop_
_entity.id
_entity.type
_entity.pdbx_description
1 polymer ?
#
loop_
_entity_poly.entity_id
_entity_poly.type
_entity_poly.pdbx_seq_one_letter_code
_entity_poly.pdbx_strand_id
1 'polypeptide(L)'
;MKDTNSIGGMIKRFIKNRNRTEKQIAGELGIKNTTFSAQLNHDTVSAETLFKLSVLLDMDLNWMKYALGYHGPVGLLEREQIPRMQEDFRENEREFVLHRIDDLINLNPESTADVRRELLKEFHDNMFYLLDVLVPEEFEIFLVVERGKAKYYVDTKEALPKRMSSFASMRNKPIACLKDGNNALNIVIEDRKDELCI
;
A
#
# COMPACT_ATOMS: atom_id res chain seq x y z
N MET A 1 9.84 12.98 -10.77
CA MET A 1 10.92 12.88 -9.75
C MET A 1 11.16 14.19 -8.98
N LYS A 2 10.77 15.35 -9.55
CA LYS A 2 10.15 16.51 -8.87
C LYS A 2 9.58 16.31 -7.46
N ASP A 3 8.52 15.50 -7.47
CA ASP A 3 7.35 15.67 -6.61
C ASP A 3 7.39 14.77 -5.38
N THR A 4 8.53 14.18 -5.08
CA THR A 4 8.67 13.15 -4.03
C THR A 4 9.48 13.65 -2.84
N ASN A 5 10.04 14.86 -2.91
CA ASN A 5 10.86 15.45 -1.85
C ASN A 5 10.16 16.63 -1.17
N SER A 6 8.83 16.67 -1.24
CA SER A 6 8.03 17.77 -0.71
C SER A 6 6.87 17.26 0.14
N ILE A 7 6.37 18.12 1.03
CA ILE A 7 5.26 17.79 1.93
C ILE A 7 4.01 17.44 1.12
N GLY A 8 3.66 18.30 0.16
CA GLY A 8 2.51 18.08 -0.72
C GLY A 8 2.66 16.83 -1.57
N GLY A 9 3.87 16.55 -2.06
CA GLY A 9 4.20 15.31 -2.77
C GLY A 9 3.95 14.04 -1.95
N MET A 10 4.37 14.04 -0.69
CA MET A 10 4.14 12.96 0.26
C MET A 10 2.66 12.80 0.61
N ILE A 11 1.94 13.90 0.84
CA ILE A 11 0.49 13.85 1.09
C ILE A 11 -0.23 13.19 -0.10
N LYS A 12 0.09 13.57 -1.34
CA LYS A 12 -0.50 12.95 -2.54
C LYS A 12 -0.25 11.44 -2.61
N ARG A 13 0.90 10.98 -2.10
CA ARG A 13 1.21 9.54 -2.02
C ARG A 13 0.37 8.83 -0.99
N PHE A 14 0.22 9.41 0.20
CA PHE A 14 -0.70 8.87 1.21
C PHE A 14 -2.13 8.81 0.65
N ILE A 15 -2.63 9.88 0.03
CA ILE A 15 -3.95 9.90 -0.62
C ILE A 15 -4.09 8.73 -1.59
N LYS A 16 -3.11 8.55 -2.49
CA LYS A 16 -3.12 7.44 -3.44
C LYS A 16 -3.08 6.09 -2.72
N ASN A 17 -2.15 5.89 -1.80
CA ASN A 17 -1.92 4.61 -1.12
C ASN A 17 -3.00 4.23 -0.10
N ARG A 18 -3.87 5.17 0.28
CA ARG A 18 -5.11 4.91 1.03
C ARG A 18 -6.33 4.74 0.10
N ASN A 19 -6.11 4.59 -1.20
CA ASN A 19 -7.14 4.46 -2.23
C ASN A 19 -8.17 5.61 -2.22
N ARG A 20 -7.70 6.85 -1.99
CA ARG A 20 -8.51 8.07 -1.99
C ARG A 20 -8.10 8.99 -3.14
N THR A 21 -8.93 10.00 -3.39
CA THR A 21 -8.68 11.08 -4.35
C THR A 21 -8.49 12.41 -3.64
N GLU A 22 -7.71 13.32 -4.24
CA GLU A 22 -7.56 14.69 -3.72
C GLU A 22 -8.92 15.38 -3.51
N LYS A 23 -9.89 15.10 -4.40
CA LYS A 23 -11.24 15.64 -4.32
C LYS A 23 -12.02 15.16 -3.10
N GLN A 24 -11.94 13.87 -2.76
CA GLN A 24 -12.59 13.32 -1.57
C GLN A 24 -12.03 13.97 -0.31
N ILE A 25 -10.70 14.00 -0.20
CA ILE A 25 -10.00 14.57 0.96
C ILE A 25 -10.25 16.08 1.10
N ALA A 26 -10.25 16.83 -0.01
CA ALA A 26 -10.63 18.24 0.03
C ALA A 26 -12.05 18.44 0.57
N GLY A 27 -12.99 17.58 0.16
CA GLY A 27 -14.37 17.59 0.65
C GLY A 27 -14.47 17.36 2.16
N GLU A 28 -13.75 16.36 2.68
CA GLU A 28 -13.71 16.03 4.12
C GLU A 28 -13.04 17.13 4.96
N LEU A 29 -12.06 17.83 4.39
CA LEU A 29 -11.43 19.00 5.02
C LEU A 29 -12.30 20.26 4.96
N GLY A 30 -13.38 20.26 4.18
CA GLY A 30 -14.20 21.46 3.91
C GLY A 30 -13.48 22.50 3.05
N ILE A 31 -12.50 22.09 2.24
CA ILE A 31 -11.69 22.96 1.38
C ILE A 31 -12.10 22.76 -0.09
N LYS A 32 -12.11 23.85 -0.88
CA LYS A 32 -12.30 23.72 -2.34
C LYS A 32 -11.17 22.88 -2.93
N ASN A 33 -11.51 21.87 -3.75
CA ASN A 33 -10.52 20.97 -4.38
C ASN A 33 -9.39 21.73 -5.10
N THR A 34 -9.71 22.79 -5.84
CA THR A 34 -8.69 23.61 -6.53
C THR A 34 -7.72 24.29 -5.58
N THR A 35 -8.21 24.77 -4.43
CA THR A 35 -7.39 25.37 -3.37
C THR A 35 -6.50 24.30 -2.74
N PHE A 36 -7.07 23.13 -2.42
CA PHE A 36 -6.31 22.03 -1.83
C PHE A 36 -5.21 21.53 -2.77
N SER A 37 -5.53 21.27 -4.04
CA SER A 37 -4.52 20.89 -5.04
C SER A 37 -3.43 21.97 -5.21
N ALA A 38 -3.79 23.25 -5.16
CA ALA A 38 -2.80 24.34 -5.18
C ALA A 38 -1.90 24.33 -3.94
N GLN A 39 -2.45 24.07 -2.75
CA GLN A 39 -1.67 23.95 -1.52
C GLN A 39 -0.66 22.80 -1.59
N LEU A 40 -1.07 21.63 -2.11
CA LEU A 40 -0.19 20.49 -2.30
C LEU A 40 0.90 20.76 -3.35
N ASN A 41 0.57 21.43 -4.46
CA ASN A 41 1.54 21.70 -5.52
C ASN A 41 2.59 22.75 -5.15
N HIS A 42 2.29 23.64 -4.20
CA HIS A 42 3.19 24.73 -3.79
C HIS A 42 3.73 24.55 -2.37
N ASP A 43 3.49 23.40 -1.72
CA ASP A 43 3.90 23.11 -0.34
C ASP A 43 3.45 24.18 0.68
N THR A 44 2.24 24.72 0.51
CA THR A 44 1.67 25.74 1.40
C THR A 44 0.63 25.18 2.36
N VAL A 45 0.69 23.88 2.64
CA VAL A 45 -0.20 23.18 3.58
C VAL A 45 0.07 23.69 5.00
N SER A 46 -0.96 24.21 5.67
CA SER A 46 -0.83 24.68 7.05
C SER A 46 -0.64 23.51 8.03
N ALA A 47 -0.02 23.77 9.19
CA ALA A 47 0.14 22.77 10.24
C ALA A 47 -1.20 22.17 10.68
N GLU A 48 -2.24 23.01 10.82
CA GLU A 48 -3.60 22.56 11.13
C GLU A 48 -4.14 21.57 10.08
N THR A 49 -3.96 21.88 8.80
CA THR A 49 -4.40 21.00 7.70
C THR A 49 -3.61 19.69 7.73
N LEU A 50 -2.30 19.75 7.99
CA LEU A 50 -1.46 18.57 8.10
C LEU A 50 -1.90 17.64 9.24
N PHE A 51 -2.27 18.19 10.40
CA PHE A 51 -2.81 17.40 11.51
C PHE A 51 -4.17 16.76 11.19
N LYS A 52 -5.05 17.45 10.46
CA LYS A 52 -6.31 16.84 10.01
C LYS A 52 -6.04 15.71 9.01
N LEU A 53 -5.12 15.93 8.07
CA LEU A 53 -4.71 14.91 7.10
C LEU A 53 -4.09 13.69 7.76
N SER A 54 -3.29 13.85 8.81
CA SER A 54 -2.69 12.70 9.50
C SER A 54 -3.72 11.78 10.11
N VAL A 55 -4.86 12.32 10.56
CA VAL A 55 -5.97 11.50 11.06
C VAL A 55 -6.76 10.88 9.90
N LEU A 56 -7.11 11.68 8.87
CA LEU A 56 -7.93 11.21 7.75
C LEU A 56 -7.26 10.14 6.88
N LEU A 57 -5.93 10.15 6.80
CA LEU A 57 -5.14 9.29 5.92
C LEU A 57 -4.23 8.34 6.69
N ASP A 58 -4.33 8.31 8.02
CA ASP A 58 -3.46 7.55 8.90
C ASP A 58 -1.97 7.76 8.55
N MET A 59 -1.53 9.03 8.64
CA MET A 59 -0.16 9.42 8.32
C MET A 59 0.69 9.51 9.57
N ASP A 60 1.79 8.76 9.59
CA ASP A 60 2.87 8.98 10.55
C ASP A 60 3.70 10.22 10.14
N LEU A 61 3.46 11.34 10.84
CA LEU A 61 4.18 12.59 10.61
C LEU A 61 5.66 12.51 11.02
N ASN A 62 6.03 11.63 11.96
CA ASN A 62 7.43 11.41 12.33
C ASN A 62 8.16 10.65 11.22
N TRP A 63 7.53 9.60 10.68
CA TRP A 63 8.03 8.92 9.49
C TRP A 63 8.16 9.88 8.31
N MET A 64 7.15 10.72 8.06
CA MET A 64 7.19 11.69 6.96
C MET A 64 8.36 12.68 7.11
N LYS A 65 8.62 13.16 8.33
CA LYS A 65 9.79 14.00 8.65
C LYS A 65 11.10 13.26 8.37
N TYR A 66 11.18 11.97 8.74
CA TYR A 66 12.34 11.13 8.41
C TYR A 66 12.51 11.01 6.89
N ALA A 67 11.48 10.58 6.16
CA ALA A 67 11.50 10.36 4.72
C ALA A 67 11.93 11.61 3.92
N LEU A 68 11.47 12.79 4.35
CA LEU A 68 11.86 14.08 3.74
C LEU A 68 13.32 14.48 4.01
N GLY A 69 14.04 13.73 4.84
CA GLY A 69 15.47 13.92 5.08
C GLY A 69 15.81 15.01 6.08
N TYR A 70 14.86 15.42 6.94
CA TYR A 70 15.11 16.39 8.02
C TYR A 70 16.14 15.89 9.04
N HIS A 71 16.42 14.58 9.06
CA HIS A 71 17.37 13.92 9.96
C HIS A 71 18.63 13.39 9.25
N GLY A 72 18.79 13.63 7.94
CA GLY A 72 19.93 13.15 7.17
C GLY A 72 19.54 12.64 5.77
N PRO A 73 20.51 12.21 4.95
CA PRO A 73 20.23 11.61 3.65
C PRO A 73 19.41 10.31 3.83
N VAL A 74 18.35 10.18 3.03
CA VAL A 74 17.46 9.02 3.00
C VAL A 74 17.48 8.45 1.60
N GLY A 75 17.59 7.13 1.49
CA GLY A 75 17.60 6.43 0.21
C GLY A 75 16.27 6.54 -0.53
N LEU A 76 16.29 6.25 -1.82
CA LEU A 76 15.12 6.41 -2.68
C LEU A 76 13.97 5.48 -2.24
N LEU A 77 14.26 4.23 -1.90
CA LEU A 77 13.23 3.25 -1.55
C LEU A 77 12.58 3.61 -0.22
N GLU A 78 13.37 4.05 0.75
CA GLU A 78 12.90 4.48 2.06
C GLU A 78 11.96 5.70 1.97
N ARG A 79 12.12 6.55 0.94
CA ARG A 79 11.19 7.65 0.64
C ARG A 79 9.89 7.21 -0.01
N GLU A 80 9.93 6.11 -0.76
CA GLU A 80 8.81 5.62 -1.54
C GLU A 80 7.92 4.65 -0.74
N GLN A 81 8.48 4.02 0.30
CA GLN A 81 7.82 3.05 1.16
C GLN A 81 6.91 3.73 2.17
N ILE A 82 5.60 3.79 1.89
CA ILE A 82 4.62 4.27 2.88
C ILE A 82 4.45 3.23 4.01
N PRO A 83 4.37 3.67 5.28
CA PRO A 83 4.06 2.78 6.40
C PRO A 83 2.68 2.10 6.26
N ARG A 84 2.59 0.88 6.79
CA ARG A 84 1.33 0.14 6.93
C ARG A 84 0.31 0.97 7.73
N MET A 85 -0.96 0.76 7.46
CA MET A 85 -2.03 1.37 8.25
C MET A 85 -1.98 0.88 9.72
N GLN A 86 -2.34 1.76 10.64
CA GLN A 86 -2.68 1.40 12.02
C GLN A 86 -3.88 0.46 12.05
N GLU A 87 -3.92 -0.42 13.06
CA GLU A 87 -4.89 -1.52 13.16
C GLU A 87 -6.33 -1.05 13.01
N ASP A 88 -6.78 -0.09 13.84
CA ASP A 88 -8.14 0.46 13.80
C ASP A 88 -8.53 1.01 12.42
N PHE A 89 -7.61 1.71 11.74
CA PHE A 89 -7.88 2.25 10.40
C PHE A 89 -7.98 1.12 9.38
N ARG A 90 -7.05 0.16 9.46
CA ARG A 90 -6.97 -0.99 8.56
C ARG A 90 -8.18 -1.90 8.67
N GLU A 91 -8.71 -2.14 9.87
CA GLU A 91 -9.89 -2.99 10.09
C GLU A 91 -11.14 -2.43 9.39
N ASN A 92 -11.36 -1.12 9.50
CA ASN A 92 -12.46 -0.44 8.81
C ASN A 92 -12.37 -0.60 7.28
N GLU A 93 -11.17 -0.45 6.72
CA GLU A 93 -10.94 -0.65 5.29
C GLU A 93 -11.07 -2.13 4.89
N ARG A 94 -10.65 -3.06 5.77
CA ARG A 94 -10.68 -4.52 5.54
C ARG A 94 -12.09 -5.05 5.35
N GLU A 95 -13.05 -4.61 6.17
CA GLU A 95 -14.44 -5.04 6.04
C GLU A 95 -14.99 -4.71 4.64
N PHE A 96 -14.74 -3.48 4.18
CA PHE A 96 -15.17 -3.04 2.84
C PHE A 96 -14.51 -3.87 1.73
N VAL A 97 -13.20 -4.09 1.80
CA VAL A 97 -12.48 -4.84 0.75
C VAL A 97 -12.89 -6.32 0.74
N LEU A 98 -13.07 -6.95 1.91
CA LEU A 98 -13.51 -8.36 1.99
C LEU A 98 -14.90 -8.55 1.38
N HIS A 99 -15.86 -7.67 1.66
CA HIS A 99 -17.18 -7.73 1.02
C HIS A 99 -17.07 -7.68 -0.51
N ARG A 100 -16.20 -6.81 -1.04
CA ARG A 100 -15.99 -6.70 -2.49
C ARG A 100 -15.29 -7.92 -3.07
N ILE A 101 -14.37 -8.54 -2.34
CA ILE A 101 -13.74 -9.81 -2.73
C ILE A 101 -14.80 -10.90 -2.84
N ASP A 102 -15.70 -11.02 -1.86
CA ASP A 102 -16.77 -12.02 -1.86
C ASP A 102 -17.68 -11.86 -3.09
N ASP A 103 -18.09 -10.63 -3.40
CA ASP A 103 -18.89 -10.33 -4.59
C ASP A 103 -18.16 -10.77 -5.87
N LEU A 104 -16.87 -10.49 -5.99
CA LEU A 104 -16.07 -10.83 -7.17
C LEU A 104 -15.81 -12.33 -7.29
N ILE A 105 -15.59 -13.03 -6.18
CA ILE A 105 -15.47 -14.50 -6.13
C ILE A 105 -16.76 -15.14 -6.62
N ASN A 106 -17.91 -14.69 -6.11
CA ASN A 106 -19.21 -15.22 -6.54
C ASN A 106 -19.47 -15.01 -8.04
N LEU A 107 -18.96 -13.92 -8.61
CA LEU A 107 -19.05 -13.67 -10.06
C LEU A 107 -18.05 -14.49 -10.88
N ASN A 108 -16.92 -14.90 -10.30
CA ASN A 108 -15.81 -15.59 -11.00
C ASN A 108 -15.22 -16.74 -10.15
N PRO A 109 -16.04 -17.75 -9.76
CA PRO A 109 -15.62 -18.76 -8.76
C PRO A 109 -14.39 -19.56 -9.21
N GLU A 110 -14.31 -19.89 -10.49
CA GLU A 110 -13.25 -20.73 -11.06
C GLU A 110 -11.93 -19.99 -11.33
N SER A 111 -11.88 -18.65 -11.22
CA SER A 111 -10.75 -17.86 -11.74
C SER A 111 -10.26 -16.78 -10.79
N THR A 112 -9.27 -17.16 -9.97
CA THR A 112 -8.56 -16.23 -9.07
C THR A 112 -7.86 -15.11 -9.80
N ALA A 113 -7.36 -15.39 -11.02
CA ALA A 113 -6.75 -14.37 -11.84
C ALA A 113 -7.74 -13.29 -12.29
N ASP A 114 -8.99 -13.65 -12.56
CA ASP A 114 -10.05 -12.71 -12.93
C ASP A 114 -10.51 -11.90 -11.70
N VAL A 115 -10.71 -12.55 -10.55
CA VAL A 115 -11.02 -11.88 -9.28
C VAL A 115 -9.95 -10.84 -8.95
N ARG A 116 -8.66 -11.21 -8.96
CA ARG A 116 -7.55 -10.29 -8.69
C ARG A 116 -7.52 -9.12 -9.68
N ARG A 117 -7.78 -9.36 -10.97
CA ARG A 117 -7.78 -8.30 -11.99
C ARG A 117 -8.90 -7.31 -11.76
N GLU A 118 -10.13 -7.76 -11.54
CA GLU A 118 -11.26 -6.86 -11.30
C GLU A 118 -11.10 -6.13 -9.96
N LEU A 119 -10.57 -6.80 -8.93
CA LEU A 119 -10.24 -6.16 -7.65
C LEU A 119 -9.21 -5.04 -7.85
N LEU A 120 -8.07 -5.31 -8.50
CA LEU A 120 -7.07 -4.26 -8.78
C LEU A 120 -7.65 -3.11 -9.58
N LYS A 121 -8.49 -3.39 -10.57
CA LYS A 121 -9.13 -2.37 -11.40
C LYS A 121 -10.10 -1.49 -10.60
N GLU A 122 -10.89 -2.09 -9.70
CA GLU A 122 -11.81 -1.36 -8.81
C GLU A 122 -11.04 -0.44 -7.85
N PHE A 123 -9.91 -0.92 -7.33
CA PHE A 123 -9.03 -0.19 -6.42
C PHE A 123 -7.86 0.50 -7.15
N HIS A 124 -8.09 1.01 -8.36
CA HIS A 124 -7.17 1.90 -9.09
C HIS A 124 -5.71 1.40 -9.24
N ASP A 125 -5.54 0.10 -9.50
CA ASP A 125 -4.26 -0.61 -9.59
C ASP A 125 -3.39 -0.43 -8.33
N ASN A 126 -4.02 -0.21 -7.18
CA ASN A 126 -3.35 0.10 -5.93
C ASN A 126 -2.97 -1.17 -5.16
N MET A 127 -1.94 -1.86 -5.67
CA MET A 127 -1.41 -3.07 -5.07
C MET A 127 -1.02 -2.86 -3.59
N PHE A 128 -0.42 -1.72 -3.25
CA PHE A 128 -0.03 -1.44 -1.86
C PHE A 128 -1.25 -1.44 -0.93
N TYR A 129 -2.31 -0.70 -1.27
CA TYR A 129 -3.51 -0.63 -0.46
C TYR A 129 -4.13 -2.00 -0.22
N LEU A 130 -4.31 -2.80 -1.28
CA LEU A 130 -4.91 -4.13 -1.15
C LEU A 130 -4.05 -5.04 -0.27
N LEU A 131 -2.72 -5.01 -0.43
CA LEU A 131 -1.83 -5.78 0.42
C LEU A 131 -1.84 -5.27 1.88
N ASP A 132 -1.84 -3.95 2.09
CA ASP A 132 -1.88 -3.32 3.42
C ASP A 132 -3.12 -3.76 4.19
N VAL A 133 -4.27 -3.73 3.50
CA VAL A 133 -5.57 -4.07 4.08
C VAL A 133 -5.75 -5.56 4.31
N LEU A 134 -5.37 -6.42 3.35
CA LEU A 134 -5.75 -7.82 3.36
C LEU A 134 -4.73 -8.73 4.03
N VAL A 135 -3.44 -8.44 3.86
CA VAL A 135 -2.39 -9.29 4.37
C VAL A 135 -2.30 -9.16 5.90
N PRO A 136 -2.04 -10.27 6.63
CA PRO A 136 -1.80 -10.24 8.08
C PRO A 136 -0.74 -9.21 8.49
N GLU A 137 -0.85 -8.69 9.70
CA GLU A 137 -0.05 -7.54 10.16
C GLU A 137 1.38 -7.89 10.53
N GLU A 138 1.61 -9.15 10.88
CA GLU A 138 2.91 -9.71 11.17
C GLU A 138 3.83 -9.71 9.93
N PHE A 139 3.23 -9.69 8.74
CA PHE A 139 3.93 -9.71 7.47
C PHE A 139 4.33 -8.30 7.02
N GLU A 140 5.52 -8.21 6.43
CA GLU A 140 6.08 -6.93 5.99
C GLU A 140 5.87 -6.72 4.49
N ILE A 141 5.45 -5.52 4.09
CA ILE A 141 5.34 -5.14 2.67
C ILE A 141 6.56 -4.34 2.26
N PHE A 142 7.24 -4.82 1.22
CA PHE A 142 8.40 -4.17 0.63
C PHE A 142 8.11 -3.67 -0.79
N LEU A 143 8.55 -2.45 -1.07
CA LEU A 143 8.64 -1.90 -2.41
C LEU A 143 10.05 -2.13 -2.96
N VAL A 144 10.15 -2.81 -4.09
CA VAL A 144 11.42 -3.08 -4.78
C VAL A 144 11.32 -2.59 -6.22
N VAL A 145 12.38 -1.95 -6.73
CA VAL A 145 12.47 -1.56 -8.13
C VAL A 145 13.21 -2.64 -8.92
N GLU A 146 12.48 -3.31 -9.82
CA GLU A 146 13.05 -4.31 -10.71
C GLU A 146 12.91 -3.86 -12.16
N ARG A 147 14.05 -3.76 -12.88
CA ARG A 147 14.08 -3.35 -14.30
C ARG A 147 13.30 -2.05 -14.54
N GLY A 148 13.38 -1.10 -13.60
CA GLY A 148 12.70 0.19 -13.66
C GLY A 148 11.20 0.17 -13.32
N LYS A 149 10.65 -0.97 -12.90
CA LYS A 149 9.26 -1.09 -12.43
C LYS A 149 9.22 -1.30 -10.93
N ALA A 150 8.41 -0.51 -10.24
CA ALA A 150 8.10 -0.70 -8.83
C ALA A 150 7.22 -1.95 -8.67
N LYS A 151 7.61 -2.83 -7.75
CA LYS A 151 6.87 -4.04 -7.38
C LYS A 151 6.76 -4.14 -5.87
N TYR A 152 5.63 -4.67 -5.41
CA TYR A 152 5.44 -4.98 -4.01
C TYR A 152 5.71 -6.46 -3.75
N TYR A 153 6.29 -6.74 -2.59
CA TYR A 153 6.55 -8.07 -2.07
C TYR A 153 6.07 -8.15 -0.62
N VAL A 154 5.64 -9.33 -0.20
CA VAL A 154 5.20 -9.63 1.17
C VAL A 154 6.18 -10.63 1.78
N ASP A 155 6.80 -10.26 2.90
CA ASP A 155 7.64 -11.17 3.68
C ASP A 155 6.85 -11.75 4.84
N THR A 156 6.64 -13.06 4.78
CA THR A 156 5.92 -13.85 5.80
C THR A 156 6.79 -14.16 7.03
N LYS A 157 8.08 -13.84 7.00
CA LYS A 157 9.07 -14.14 8.06
C LYS A 157 9.22 -15.64 8.38
N GLU A 158 8.70 -16.53 7.52
CA GLU A 158 8.86 -17.97 7.68
C GLU A 158 10.33 -18.39 7.53
N ALA A 159 10.82 -19.23 8.45
CA ALA A 159 12.17 -19.74 8.39
C ALA A 159 12.33 -20.72 7.21
N LEU A 160 13.26 -20.41 6.31
CA LEU A 160 13.61 -21.30 5.20
C LEU A 160 14.05 -22.69 5.71
N PRO A 161 13.61 -23.79 5.09
CA PRO A 161 14.09 -25.13 5.44
C PRO A 161 15.62 -25.22 5.34
N LYS A 162 16.28 -25.78 6.36
CA LYS A 162 17.74 -25.84 6.57
C LYS A 162 18.58 -26.46 5.44
N ARG A 163 17.99 -26.93 4.34
CA ARG A 163 18.68 -27.59 3.21
C ARG A 163 18.92 -26.70 1.97
N MET A 164 18.48 -25.45 1.95
CA MET A 164 18.66 -24.55 0.80
C MET A 164 19.80 -23.51 0.95
N SER A 165 20.81 -23.80 1.77
CA SER A 165 21.84 -22.83 2.17
C SER A 165 22.97 -22.60 1.17
N SER A 166 22.80 -22.88 -0.13
CA SER A 166 23.89 -22.70 -1.10
C SER A 166 23.43 -22.14 -2.45
N PHE A 167 23.07 -20.86 -2.50
CA PHE A 167 23.20 -20.08 -3.75
C PHE A 167 23.71 -18.67 -3.45
N ALA A 168 24.96 -18.42 -3.83
CA ALA A 168 25.61 -17.13 -3.80
C ALA A 168 25.29 -16.36 -5.08
N SER A 169 24.49 -15.31 -4.96
CA SER A 169 24.49 -14.06 -5.75
C SER A 169 23.18 -13.35 -5.44
N MET A 170 23.17 -12.01 -5.38
CA MET A 170 21.97 -11.18 -5.16
C MET A 170 20.86 -11.34 -6.24
N ARG A 171 20.89 -12.42 -7.04
CA ARG A 171 19.87 -12.79 -8.01
C ARG A 171 19.12 -14.08 -7.71
N ASN A 172 19.56 -14.88 -6.73
CA ASN A 172 18.88 -16.12 -6.35
C ASN A 172 18.93 -16.29 -4.82
N LYS A 173 18.05 -15.59 -4.08
CA LYS A 173 17.66 -16.06 -2.74
C LYS A 173 16.74 -17.27 -2.92
N PRO A 174 16.75 -18.28 -2.03
CA PRO A 174 15.68 -19.26 -1.98
C PRO A 174 14.41 -18.53 -1.51
N ILE A 175 13.47 -18.31 -2.42
CA ILE A 175 12.21 -17.60 -2.17
C ILE A 175 11.19 -18.64 -1.69
N ALA A 176 11.07 -18.86 -0.37
CA ALA A 176 9.90 -19.54 0.20
C ALA A 176 8.98 -18.56 0.94
N CYS A 177 9.56 -17.60 1.68
CA CYS A 177 8.85 -16.65 2.55
C CYS A 177 8.44 -15.33 1.89
N LEU A 178 9.12 -14.90 0.82
CA LEU A 178 8.83 -13.64 0.12
C LEU A 178 7.88 -13.90 -1.07
N LYS A 179 6.66 -13.41 -1.02
CA LYS A 179 5.69 -13.54 -2.12
C LYS A 179 5.66 -12.25 -2.92
N ASP A 180 5.61 -12.30 -4.25
CA ASP A 180 5.31 -11.09 -5.02
C ASP A 180 3.85 -10.67 -4.78
N GLY A 181 3.55 -9.38 -4.95
CA GLY A 181 2.24 -8.83 -4.62
C GLY A 181 1.07 -9.52 -5.32
N ASN A 182 1.22 -9.95 -6.58
CA ASN A 182 0.13 -10.67 -7.25
C ASN A 182 -0.09 -12.05 -6.64
N ASN A 183 0.98 -12.79 -6.37
CA ASN A 183 0.85 -14.11 -5.73
C ASN A 183 0.35 -13.99 -4.29
N ALA A 184 0.76 -12.96 -3.55
CA ALA A 184 0.22 -12.70 -2.21
C ALA A 184 -1.30 -12.46 -2.25
N LEU A 185 -1.79 -11.64 -3.19
CA LEU A 185 -3.22 -11.45 -3.37
C LEU A 185 -3.94 -12.72 -3.85
N ASN A 186 -3.32 -13.52 -4.74
CA ASN A 186 -3.92 -14.79 -5.15
C ASN A 186 -4.12 -15.72 -3.96
N ILE A 187 -3.13 -15.84 -3.05
CA ILE A 187 -3.24 -16.66 -1.84
C ILE A 187 -4.44 -16.19 -1.00
N VAL A 188 -4.53 -14.89 -0.71
CA VAL A 188 -5.67 -14.32 0.04
C VAL A 188 -7.01 -14.66 -0.61
N ILE A 189 -7.10 -14.59 -1.94
CA ILE A 189 -8.35 -14.88 -2.66
C ILE A 189 -8.69 -16.38 -2.57
N GLU A 190 -7.72 -17.29 -2.75
CA GLU A 190 -7.97 -18.73 -2.61
C GLU A 190 -8.37 -19.09 -1.18
N ASP A 191 -7.67 -18.56 -0.18
CA ASP A 191 -8.02 -18.76 1.24
C ASP A 191 -9.47 -18.30 1.50
N ARG A 192 -9.87 -17.18 0.90
CA ARG A 192 -11.24 -16.67 1.01
C ARG A 192 -12.27 -17.54 0.28
N LYS A 193 -11.93 -18.16 -0.85
CA LYS A 193 -12.81 -19.13 -1.51
C LYS A 193 -13.04 -20.37 -0.67
N ASP A 194 -11.97 -20.89 -0.07
CA ASP A 194 -12.03 -22.04 0.84
C ASP A 194 -12.98 -21.73 2.02
N GLU A 195 -12.91 -20.51 2.59
CA GLU A 195 -13.82 -20.05 3.64
C GLU A 195 -15.29 -19.95 3.17
N LEU A 196 -15.53 -19.54 1.93
CA LEU A 196 -16.85 -19.47 1.32
C LEU A 196 -17.39 -20.84 0.86
N CYS A 197 -16.57 -21.90 0.95
CA CYS A 197 -16.88 -23.25 0.47
C CYS A 197 -17.18 -23.30 -1.05
N ILE A 198 -16.47 -22.50 -1.84
CA ILE A 198 -16.58 -22.42 -3.32
C ILE A 198 -15.41 -23.14 -3.97
#